data_AF-A0AAE3FZN0-F1
#
_entry.id   AF-A0AAE3FZN0-F1
#
_cell.length_a   1.000
_cell.length_b   1.000
_cell.length_c   1.000
_cell.angle_alpha   90.00
_cell.angle_beta   90.00
_cell.angle_gamma   90.00
#
_symmetry.space_group_name_H-M   'P 1'
#
loop_
_entity.id
_entity.type
_entity.pdbx_description
1 polymer ?
#
loop_
_entity_poly.entity_id
_entity_poly.type
_entity_poly.pdbx_seq_one_letter_code
_entity_poly.pdbx_strand_id
1 'polypeptide(L)'
;MSNNYETNDGIFRRTVLQASAVGVGALGMAGATAASDNADDNNDDNDQEDVITETADVYGQEPDNRLVARDGATIHRTENDILIDFRMPTPVPGTYTYPSGPPDLEDVGWTDEEGDLEAFTLWAFIFDYPDECENSCGAEDLGDPASGGAFAVAGRAVEQSRVAELTLHGSVSTDTDVYEENGETFGMPMERPQEAEVHLAIAPHGAFNPDMMPEILTTRTGPPDIWWTAIFDPQE
;
A
#
# COMPACT_ATOMS: atom_id res chain seq x y z
N MET A 1 -12.80 -18.61 34.56
CA MET A 1 -12.07 -19.44 33.57
C MET A 1 -11.26 -18.45 32.77
N SER A 2 -9.97 -18.38 33.07
CA SER A 2 -9.04 -17.47 32.40
C SER A 2 -8.64 -18.10 31.08
N ASN A 3 -8.91 -17.42 29.97
CA ASN A 3 -8.34 -17.78 28.68
C ASN A 3 -7.06 -16.97 28.52
N ASN A 4 -5.93 -17.67 28.58
CA ASN A 4 -4.65 -17.15 28.13
C ASN A 4 -4.72 -17.05 26.60
N TYR A 5 -4.49 -15.85 26.06
CA TYR A 5 -4.14 -15.68 24.66
C TYR A 5 -2.61 -15.74 24.59
N GLU A 6 -2.08 -16.82 24.03
CA GLU A 6 -0.70 -16.86 23.53
C GLU A 6 -0.76 -16.37 22.08
N THR A 7 -0.22 -15.18 21.85
CA THR A 7 0.05 -14.65 20.52
C THR A 7 1.22 -15.43 19.92
N ASN A 8 0.99 -16.06 18.76
CA ASN A 8 2.04 -16.67 17.96
C ASN A 8 2.69 -15.57 17.11
N ASP A 9 3.83 -15.06 17.56
CA ASP A 9 4.74 -14.25 16.75
C ASP A 9 5.27 -15.09 15.57
N GLY A 10 4.54 -15.04 14.47
CA GLY A 10 4.84 -15.75 13.21
C GLY A 10 5.49 -14.90 12.13
N ILE A 11 5.87 -13.65 12.42
CA ILE A 11 6.46 -12.74 11.42
C ILE A 11 7.95 -13.08 11.23
N PHE A 12 8.27 -13.68 10.08
CA PHE A 12 9.64 -13.94 9.67
C PHE A 12 10.29 -12.66 9.14
N ARG A 13 11.26 -12.15 9.90
CA ARG A 13 12.04 -10.94 9.64
C ARG A 13 13.06 -11.14 8.50
N ARG A 14 13.17 -10.18 7.56
CA ARG A 14 14.30 -10.15 6.61
C ARG A 14 14.67 -8.76 6.06
N THR A 15 15.93 -8.40 6.36
CA THR A 15 16.95 -7.64 5.62
C THR A 15 16.56 -6.37 4.84
N VAL A 16 16.84 -5.22 5.45
CA VAL A 16 17.13 -3.95 4.76
C VAL A 16 18.37 -4.12 3.88
N LEU A 17 18.22 -3.96 2.56
CA LEU A 17 19.33 -3.76 1.64
C LEU A 17 19.46 -2.26 1.40
N GLN A 18 20.38 -1.61 2.12
CA GLN A 18 20.82 -0.26 1.78
C GLN A 18 21.59 -0.34 0.45
N ALA A 19 20.88 -0.22 -0.67
CA ALA A 19 21.46 -0.24 -2.00
C ALA A 19 21.90 1.18 -2.38
N SER A 20 23.20 1.46 -2.30
CA SER A 20 23.79 2.63 -2.96
C SER A 20 23.62 2.45 -4.48
N ALA A 21 22.91 3.38 -5.12
CA ALA A 21 22.49 3.26 -6.52
C ALA A 21 23.69 3.11 -7.49
N VAL A 22 23.65 2.06 -8.33
CA VAL A 22 24.34 2.04 -9.63
C VAL A 22 23.31 2.48 -10.67
N GLY A 23 23.54 3.65 -11.26
CA GLY A 23 22.59 4.31 -12.14
C GLY A 23 22.11 3.46 -13.32
N VAL A 24 20.79 3.38 -13.47
CA VAL A 24 20.14 2.95 -14.70
C VAL A 24 19.47 4.17 -15.32
N GLY A 25 20.25 4.94 -16.06
CA GLY A 25 19.74 5.95 -16.99
C GLY A 25 19.57 5.34 -18.38
N ALA A 26 18.34 5.30 -18.90
CA ALA A 26 18.06 5.32 -20.34
C ALA A 26 16.55 5.51 -20.63
N LEU A 27 16.04 6.73 -20.48
CA LEU A 27 14.92 7.19 -21.31
C LEU A 27 15.51 7.99 -22.46
N GLY A 28 15.56 7.35 -23.63
CA GLY A 28 16.04 7.94 -24.86
C GLY A 28 14.95 8.72 -25.58
N MET A 29 15.19 10.02 -25.79
CA MET A 29 14.75 10.72 -27.00
C MET A 29 15.90 11.57 -27.52
N ALA A 30 16.41 11.18 -28.69
CA ALA A 30 17.48 11.86 -29.40
C ALA A 30 16.93 13.03 -30.23
N GLY A 31 17.60 14.18 -30.17
CA GLY A 31 17.36 15.29 -31.09
C GLY A 31 18.30 16.49 -30.91
N ALA A 32 19.37 16.49 -31.71
CA ALA A 32 20.25 17.61 -32.11
C ALA A 32 21.37 18.09 -31.15
N THR A 33 22.59 17.88 -31.65
CA THR A 33 23.91 18.28 -31.13
C THR A 33 24.23 19.75 -31.38
N ALA A 34 24.80 20.43 -30.38
CA ALA A 34 25.82 21.46 -30.58
C ALA A 34 26.73 21.51 -29.35
N ALA A 35 28.01 21.17 -29.54
CA ALA A 35 29.06 21.31 -28.54
C ALA A 35 29.44 22.79 -28.38
N SER A 36 29.57 23.24 -27.14
CA SER A 36 30.34 24.42 -26.78
C SER A 36 30.95 24.18 -25.41
N ASP A 37 32.26 23.91 -25.40
CA ASP A 37 33.09 23.95 -24.20
C ASP A 37 32.97 25.34 -23.56
N ASN A 38 32.46 25.39 -22.35
CA ASN A 38 32.73 26.50 -21.46
C ASN A 38 32.76 25.93 -20.04
N ALA A 39 33.95 25.98 -19.44
CA ALA A 39 34.17 25.66 -18.04
C ALA A 39 33.36 26.67 -17.21
N ASP A 40 32.35 26.17 -16.51
CA ASP A 40 31.68 26.91 -15.44
C ASP A 40 31.54 25.98 -14.24
N ASP A 41 31.79 26.60 -13.10
CA ASP A 41 32.07 26.04 -11.78
C ASP A 41 30.78 25.47 -11.17
N ASN A 42 30.29 24.33 -11.66
CA ASN A 42 29.15 23.65 -11.07
C ASN A 42 29.61 22.80 -9.90
N ASN A 43 29.61 23.41 -8.73
CA ASN A 43 29.35 22.73 -7.47
C ASN A 43 27.92 22.16 -7.57
N ASP A 44 27.76 21.04 -8.28
CA ASP A 44 26.57 20.18 -8.21
C ASP A 44 26.57 19.64 -6.78
N ASP A 45 25.97 20.42 -5.87
CA ASP A 45 25.33 19.87 -4.68
C ASP A 45 24.34 18.82 -5.21
N ASN A 46 24.83 17.58 -5.29
CA ASN A 46 24.01 16.39 -5.42
C ASN A 46 23.18 16.32 -4.12
N ASP A 47 22.12 17.11 -4.05
CA ASP A 47 20.95 16.87 -3.20
C ASP A 47 20.27 15.59 -3.74
N GLN A 48 20.99 14.47 -3.68
CA GLN A 48 20.38 13.16 -3.84
C GLN A 48 19.57 12.95 -2.58
N GLU A 49 18.25 13.13 -2.70
CA GLU A 49 17.32 12.66 -1.69
C GLU A 49 17.65 11.19 -1.37
N ASP A 50 17.83 10.91 -0.09
CA ASP A 50 18.10 9.56 0.38
C ASP A 50 16.85 8.70 0.11
N VAL A 51 16.94 7.83 -0.89
CA VAL A 51 15.87 6.87 -1.23
C VAL A 51 16.13 5.55 -0.50
N ILE A 52 15.25 5.21 0.44
CA ILE A 52 15.28 3.93 1.14
C ILE A 52 14.35 2.97 0.40
N THR A 53 14.83 1.79 0.02
CA THR A 53 14.04 0.77 -0.69
C THR A 53 13.87 -0.46 0.18
N GLU A 54 12.63 -0.91 0.32
CA GLU A 54 12.27 -2.05 1.15
C GLU A 54 11.32 -2.98 0.42
N THR A 55 11.35 -4.26 0.78
CA THR A 55 10.44 -5.28 0.25
C THR A 55 9.80 -6.06 1.37
N ALA A 56 8.52 -6.40 1.22
CA ALA A 56 7.78 -7.21 2.16
C ALA A 56 7.05 -8.37 1.48
N ASP A 57 6.92 -9.47 2.21
CA ASP A 57 6.07 -10.59 1.85
C ASP A 57 4.59 -10.17 1.92
N VAL A 58 3.78 -10.64 0.97
CA VAL A 58 2.33 -10.44 0.96
C VAL A 58 1.66 -11.66 1.54
N TYR A 59 0.84 -11.43 2.55
CA TYR A 59 0.05 -12.45 3.20
C TYR A 59 -1.43 -12.34 2.80
N GLY A 60 -2.12 -13.47 2.86
CA GLY A 60 -3.53 -13.59 2.53
C GLY A 60 -4.45 -13.30 3.71
N GLN A 61 -5.74 -13.44 3.42
CA GLN A 61 -6.81 -13.22 4.38
C GLN A 61 -6.71 -14.13 5.62
N GLU A 62 -7.20 -13.64 6.74
CA GLU A 62 -7.37 -14.39 7.98
C GLU A 62 -8.53 -15.42 7.84
N PRO A 63 -8.54 -16.49 8.64
CA PRO A 63 -7.54 -16.88 9.64
C PRO A 63 -6.33 -17.63 9.04
N ASP A 64 -6.33 -17.86 7.73
CA ASP A 64 -5.30 -18.68 7.08
C ASP A 64 -3.96 -17.95 7.00
N ASN A 65 -3.99 -16.62 6.86
CA ASN A 65 -2.84 -15.70 6.81
C ASN A 65 -1.66 -16.27 6.02
N ARG A 66 -1.98 -16.88 4.88
CA ARG A 66 -1.00 -17.66 4.11
C ARG A 66 -0.08 -16.71 3.35
N LEU A 67 1.19 -17.06 3.24
CA LEU A 67 2.09 -16.37 2.31
C LEU A 67 1.58 -16.52 0.87
N VAL A 68 1.21 -15.41 0.24
CA VAL A 68 0.66 -15.35 -1.12
C VAL A 68 1.72 -14.98 -2.14
N ALA A 69 2.58 -14.02 -1.82
CA ALA A 69 3.70 -13.62 -2.67
C ALA A 69 4.92 -13.27 -1.83
N ARG A 70 6.08 -13.85 -2.19
CA ARG A 70 7.36 -13.45 -1.60
C ARG A 70 7.84 -12.16 -2.23
N ASP A 71 8.30 -11.21 -1.41
CA ASP A 71 8.72 -9.88 -1.87
C ASP A 71 7.67 -9.28 -2.84
N GLY A 72 6.40 -9.43 -2.44
CA GLY A 72 5.24 -9.05 -3.25
C GLY A 72 4.93 -7.57 -3.14
N ALA A 73 5.38 -6.90 -2.08
CA ALA A 73 5.29 -5.46 -1.94
C ALA A 73 6.68 -4.85 -1.92
N THR A 74 6.83 -3.68 -2.54
CA THR A 74 8.03 -2.85 -2.49
C THR A 74 7.61 -1.43 -2.19
N ILE A 75 8.34 -0.75 -1.31
CA ILE A 75 8.22 0.69 -1.11
C ILE A 75 9.55 1.39 -1.31
N HIS A 76 9.48 2.62 -1.81
CA HIS A 76 10.59 3.55 -1.84
C HIS A 76 10.22 4.78 -1.03
N ARG A 77 10.97 5.05 0.03
CA ARG A 77 10.77 6.20 0.91
C ARG A 77 11.74 7.32 0.54
N THR A 78 11.23 8.53 0.43
CA THR A 78 11.99 9.79 0.39
C THR A 78 11.62 10.61 1.63
N GLU A 79 12.16 11.83 1.76
CA GLU A 79 11.78 12.76 2.83
C GLU A 79 10.29 13.15 2.78
N ASN A 80 9.64 13.07 1.61
CA ASN A 80 8.28 13.55 1.41
C ASN A 80 7.31 12.50 0.88
N ASP A 81 7.80 11.36 0.38
CA ASP A 81 6.99 10.41 -0.37
C ASP A 81 7.28 8.96 0.02
N ILE A 82 6.24 8.14 -0.07
CA ILE A 82 6.32 6.68 -0.11
C ILE A 82 5.76 6.25 -1.47
N LEU A 83 6.63 5.83 -2.38
CA LEU A 83 6.24 5.20 -3.64
C LEU A 83 5.98 3.72 -3.39
N ILE A 84 4.88 3.20 -3.93
CA ILE A 84 4.36 1.87 -3.61
C ILE A 84 4.21 1.04 -4.89
N ASP A 85 4.82 -0.14 -4.88
CA ASP A 85 4.66 -1.17 -5.89
C ASP A 85 4.14 -2.45 -5.23
N PHE A 86 2.92 -2.87 -5.56
CA PHE A 86 2.30 -4.07 -5.02
C PHE A 86 2.01 -5.09 -6.12
N ARG A 87 2.42 -6.34 -5.90
CA ARG A 87 2.18 -7.48 -6.79
C ARG A 87 1.83 -8.75 -6.02
N MET A 88 0.88 -9.51 -6.57
CA MET A 88 0.54 -10.85 -6.10
C MET A 88 -0.14 -11.65 -7.22
N PRO A 89 -0.16 -13.00 -7.14
CA PRO A 89 -1.03 -13.79 -8.00
C PRO A 89 -2.46 -13.24 -7.96
N THR A 90 -3.09 -13.08 -9.12
CA THR A 90 -4.47 -12.57 -9.18
C THR A 90 -5.39 -13.56 -8.44
N PRO A 91 -6.19 -13.10 -7.46
CA PRO A 91 -7.12 -13.97 -6.75
C PRO A 91 -8.09 -14.62 -7.74
N VAL A 92 -8.37 -15.91 -7.54
CA VAL A 92 -9.36 -16.62 -8.35
C VAL A 92 -10.74 -16.32 -7.76
N PRO A 93 -11.74 -15.89 -8.56
CA PRO A 93 -13.10 -15.69 -8.09
C PRO A 93 -13.63 -16.91 -7.33
N GLY A 94 -14.33 -16.68 -6.23
CA GLY A 94 -14.85 -17.73 -5.35
C GLY A 94 -13.82 -18.42 -4.45
N THR A 95 -12.54 -18.03 -4.49
CA THR A 95 -11.48 -18.64 -3.64
C THR A 95 -11.03 -17.81 -2.46
N TYR A 96 -11.59 -16.61 -2.31
CA TYR A 96 -11.32 -15.68 -1.24
C TYR A 96 -12.64 -15.20 -0.62
N THR A 97 -12.57 -14.63 0.57
CA THR A 97 -13.71 -14.05 1.28
C THR A 97 -14.05 -12.71 0.66
N TYR A 98 -15.27 -12.61 0.14
CA TYR A 98 -15.79 -11.36 -0.41
C TYR A 98 -16.11 -10.38 0.72
N PRO A 99 -16.05 -9.06 0.44
CA PRO A 99 -16.41 -8.07 1.43
C PRO A 99 -17.83 -8.27 1.92
N SER A 100 -17.99 -8.08 3.23
CA SER A 100 -19.27 -7.75 3.85
C SER A 100 -19.07 -6.38 4.49
N GLY A 101 -19.64 -5.34 3.88
CA GLY A 101 -19.43 -3.95 4.29
C GLY A 101 -20.63 -3.36 5.02
N PRO A 102 -20.56 -2.07 5.39
CA PRO A 102 -21.74 -1.40 5.91
C PRO A 102 -22.82 -1.44 4.81
N PRO A 103 -24.06 -1.89 5.12
CA PRO A 103 -25.09 -2.18 4.10
C PRO A 103 -25.46 -1.00 3.20
N ASP A 104 -25.14 0.22 3.61
CA ASP A 104 -25.35 1.45 2.84
C ASP A 104 -24.35 1.65 1.69
N LEU A 105 -23.24 0.91 1.67
CA LEU A 105 -22.27 0.91 0.57
C LEU A 105 -22.39 -0.32 -0.34
N GLU A 106 -23.31 -1.25 -0.04
CA GLU A 106 -23.64 -2.38 -0.91
C GLU A 106 -24.21 -1.86 -2.26
N ASP A 107 -23.82 -2.46 -3.38
CA ASP A 107 -24.20 -2.07 -4.75
C ASP A 107 -23.71 -0.69 -5.24
N VAL A 108 -22.94 0.04 -4.42
CA VAL A 108 -22.28 1.30 -4.83
C VAL A 108 -20.77 1.28 -4.60
N GLY A 109 -20.30 0.58 -3.57
CA GLY A 109 -18.88 0.46 -3.23
C GLY A 109 -18.36 -0.97 -3.29
N TRP A 110 -19.22 -2.00 -3.14
CA TRP A 110 -18.82 -3.40 -3.20
C TRP A 110 -20.00 -4.33 -3.50
N THR A 111 -19.69 -5.59 -3.85
CA THR A 111 -20.61 -6.71 -3.99
C THR A 111 -20.02 -7.95 -3.31
N ASP A 112 -20.86 -8.87 -2.82
CA ASP A 112 -20.43 -10.20 -2.36
C ASP A 112 -20.49 -11.27 -3.46
N GLU A 113 -20.74 -10.85 -4.70
CA GLU A 113 -20.87 -11.73 -5.86
C GLU A 113 -19.55 -11.92 -6.62
N GLU A 114 -19.34 -13.13 -7.11
CA GLU A 114 -18.24 -13.46 -8.02
C GLU A 114 -18.46 -12.82 -9.39
N GLY A 115 -17.40 -12.25 -9.98
CA GLY A 115 -17.46 -11.60 -11.29
C GLY A 115 -16.44 -12.14 -12.30
N ASP A 116 -16.76 -12.02 -13.60
CA ASP A 116 -15.78 -12.20 -14.69
C ASP A 116 -14.69 -11.11 -14.68
N LEU A 117 -15.01 -9.98 -14.05
CA LEU A 117 -14.15 -8.84 -13.76
C LEU A 117 -14.43 -8.46 -12.31
N GLU A 118 -13.42 -8.33 -11.46
CA GLU A 118 -13.58 -7.85 -10.08
C GLU A 118 -12.68 -6.65 -9.81
N ALA A 119 -13.10 -5.83 -8.86
CA ALA A 119 -12.38 -4.65 -8.42
C ALA A 119 -11.56 -4.93 -7.15
N PHE A 120 -10.38 -4.29 -7.11
CA PHE A 120 -9.46 -4.31 -5.99
C PHE A 120 -8.95 -2.90 -5.74
N THR A 121 -8.80 -2.52 -4.48
CA THR A 121 -8.19 -1.25 -4.08
C THR A 121 -6.95 -1.50 -3.23
N LEU A 122 -5.93 -0.66 -3.40
CA LEU A 122 -4.72 -0.62 -2.60
C LEU A 122 -4.85 0.54 -1.60
N TRP A 123 -4.63 0.22 -0.34
CA TRP A 123 -4.62 1.13 0.80
C TRP A 123 -3.23 1.14 1.43
N ALA A 124 -2.84 2.30 1.93
CA ALA A 124 -1.69 2.44 2.83
C ALA A 124 -2.19 2.96 4.18
N PHE A 125 -1.76 2.31 5.26
CA PHE A 125 -1.87 2.81 6.62
C PHE A 125 -0.47 3.15 7.09
N ILE A 126 -0.25 4.39 7.48
CA ILE A 126 1.08 4.94 7.76
C ILE A 126 1.04 5.50 9.17
N PHE A 127 1.99 5.08 10.01
CA PHE A 127 2.09 5.48 11.41
C PHE A 127 3.42 6.18 11.63
N ASP A 128 3.40 7.52 11.80
CA ASP A 128 4.63 8.33 11.91
C ASP A 128 5.36 8.16 13.25
N TYR A 129 4.68 7.67 14.28
CA TYR A 129 5.24 7.42 15.61
C TYR A 129 4.90 5.99 16.10
N PRO A 130 5.45 4.94 15.48
CA PRO A 130 5.07 3.56 15.76
C PRO A 130 5.46 3.09 17.17
N ASP A 131 6.44 3.73 17.80
CA ASP A 131 6.79 3.49 19.21
C ASP A 131 5.66 3.87 20.20
N GLU A 132 4.68 4.67 19.75
CA GLU A 132 3.52 5.05 20.54
C GLU A 132 2.36 4.03 20.42
N CYS A 133 2.45 3.05 19.51
CA CYS A 133 1.51 1.95 19.41
C CYS A 133 1.67 1.03 20.65
N GLU A 134 0.58 0.67 21.33
CA GLU A 134 0.66 -0.14 22.56
C GLU A 134 1.19 -1.56 22.28
N ASN A 135 1.07 -2.04 21.04
CA ASN A 135 1.58 -3.34 20.56
C ASN A 135 2.17 -3.19 19.14
N SER A 136 1.62 -3.89 18.16
CA SER A 136 1.79 -3.59 16.73
C SER A 136 0.83 -2.49 16.34
N CYS A 137 1.25 -1.57 15.46
CA CYS A 137 0.34 -0.54 14.99
C CYS A 137 -0.87 -1.16 14.26
N GLY A 138 -2.05 -0.62 14.52
CA GLY A 138 -3.30 -1.16 14.02
C GLY A 138 -4.35 -0.08 13.75
N ALA A 139 -5.58 -0.50 13.49
CA ALA A 139 -6.68 0.41 13.23
C ALA A 139 -7.01 1.30 14.44
N GLU A 140 -6.70 0.85 15.64
CA GLU A 140 -6.81 1.57 16.90
C GLU A 140 -5.79 2.70 17.07
N ASP A 141 -4.69 2.66 16.30
CA ASP A 141 -3.60 3.64 16.34
C ASP A 141 -3.74 4.70 15.23
N LEU A 142 -4.88 4.73 14.54
CA LEU A 142 -5.22 5.85 13.64
C LEU A 142 -5.47 7.12 14.47
N GLY A 143 -4.70 8.17 14.18
CA GLY A 143 -4.68 9.40 14.95
C GLY A 143 -3.61 9.46 16.03
N ASP A 144 -3.78 10.35 17.00
CA ASP A 144 -2.85 10.50 18.12
C ASP A 144 -2.90 9.29 19.08
N PRO A 145 -1.79 8.85 19.68
CA PRO A 145 -0.44 9.44 19.59
C PRO A 145 0.45 8.90 18.44
N ALA A 146 0.09 7.78 17.83
CA ALA A 146 0.92 7.13 16.81
C ALA A 146 0.97 7.90 15.47
N SER A 147 0.11 8.91 15.30
CA SER A 147 -0.12 9.64 14.05
C SER A 147 -0.41 8.68 12.89
N GLY A 148 -1.28 7.69 13.13
CA GLY A 148 -1.74 6.78 12.10
C GLY A 148 -2.68 7.47 11.12
N GLY A 149 -2.49 7.27 9.81
CA GLY A 149 -3.35 7.77 8.74
C GLY A 149 -3.67 6.68 7.70
N ALA A 150 -4.87 6.71 7.14
CA ALA A 150 -5.29 5.84 6.05
C ALA A 150 -5.35 6.58 4.71
N PHE A 151 -4.82 5.97 3.65
CA PHE A 151 -4.67 6.59 2.33
C PHE A 151 -5.17 5.63 1.24
N ALA A 152 -6.05 6.13 0.36
CA ALA A 152 -6.45 5.43 -0.86
C ALA A 152 -5.37 5.62 -1.93
N VAL A 153 -4.66 4.55 -2.28
CA VAL A 153 -3.47 4.63 -3.14
C VAL A 153 -3.81 4.36 -4.61
N ALA A 154 -4.56 3.28 -4.87
CA ALA A 154 -4.92 2.89 -6.22
C ALA A 154 -6.18 2.00 -6.23
N GLY A 155 -6.84 1.91 -7.38
CA GLY A 155 -7.95 0.99 -7.61
C GLY A 155 -7.91 0.43 -9.01
N ARG A 156 -8.25 -0.85 -9.17
CA ARG A 156 -8.23 -1.52 -10.48
C ARG A 156 -9.27 -2.62 -10.58
N ALA A 157 -9.96 -2.65 -11.72
CA ALA A 157 -10.73 -3.80 -12.18
C ALA A 157 -9.85 -4.74 -13.02
N VAL A 158 -9.89 -6.04 -12.76
CA VAL A 158 -9.07 -7.05 -13.44
C VAL A 158 -9.91 -8.23 -13.93
N GLU A 159 -9.66 -8.65 -15.17
CA GLU A 159 -10.24 -9.87 -15.76
C GLU A 159 -9.33 -11.03 -15.37
N GLN A 160 -9.66 -11.72 -14.29
CA GLN A 160 -8.82 -12.70 -13.59
C GLN A 160 -8.46 -13.89 -14.48
N SER A 161 -9.32 -14.21 -15.46
CA SER A 161 -9.04 -15.24 -16.46
C SER A 161 -7.90 -14.89 -17.43
N ARG A 162 -7.51 -13.61 -17.51
CA ARG A 162 -6.48 -13.10 -18.43
C ARG A 162 -5.28 -12.49 -17.74
N VAL A 163 -5.43 -12.08 -16.49
CA VAL A 163 -4.37 -11.45 -15.69
C VAL A 163 -3.92 -12.45 -14.65
N ALA A 164 -2.68 -12.91 -14.77
CA ALA A 164 -2.11 -13.89 -13.83
C ALA A 164 -1.56 -13.23 -12.55
N GLU A 165 -1.18 -11.96 -12.64
CA GLU A 165 -0.62 -11.18 -11.54
C GLU A 165 -1.40 -9.87 -11.39
N LEU A 166 -1.93 -9.62 -10.20
CA LEU A 166 -2.53 -8.35 -9.83
C LEU A 166 -1.39 -7.40 -9.48
N THR A 167 -1.31 -6.28 -10.19
CA THR A 167 -0.34 -5.21 -9.93
C THR A 167 -1.06 -3.89 -9.71
N LEU A 168 -0.72 -3.22 -8.62
CA LEU A 168 -1.21 -1.90 -8.20
C LEU A 168 -0.02 -1.03 -7.81
N HIS A 169 -0.04 0.22 -8.26
CA HIS A 169 1.05 1.19 -8.08
C HIS A 169 0.46 2.51 -7.63
N GLY A 170 1.17 3.23 -6.78
CA GLY A 170 0.81 4.59 -6.41
C GLY A 170 1.82 5.20 -5.46
N SER A 171 1.44 6.29 -4.82
CA SER A 171 2.29 6.98 -3.87
C SER A 171 1.45 7.68 -2.81
N VAL A 172 2.01 7.84 -1.63
CA VAL A 172 1.51 8.74 -0.60
C VAL A 172 2.60 9.76 -0.32
N SER A 173 2.26 11.04 -0.37
CA SER A 173 3.15 12.15 -0.05
C SER A 173 2.68 12.89 1.20
N THR A 174 3.54 13.74 1.76
CA THR A 174 3.19 14.63 2.89
C THR A 174 2.08 15.63 2.55
N ASP A 175 1.80 15.83 1.25
CA ASP A 175 0.68 16.64 0.74
C ASP A 175 -0.57 15.79 0.39
N THR A 176 -0.51 14.47 0.54
CA THR A 176 -1.65 13.59 0.22
C THR A 176 -2.69 13.68 1.31
N ASP A 177 -3.93 14.02 0.92
CA ASP A 177 -5.05 14.06 1.84
C ASP A 177 -5.31 12.68 2.45
N VAL A 178 -5.52 12.66 3.76
CA VAL A 178 -6.00 11.46 4.47
C VAL A 178 -7.38 11.10 3.95
N TYR A 179 -7.67 9.80 3.89
CA TYR A 179 -8.98 9.32 3.47
C TYR A 179 -10.10 9.89 4.35
N GLU A 180 -11.15 10.36 3.68
CA GLU A 180 -12.37 10.86 4.32
C GLU A 180 -13.57 10.05 3.80
N GLU A 181 -14.41 9.56 4.73
CA GLU A 181 -15.68 8.92 4.40
C GLU A 181 -16.78 9.61 5.19
N ASN A 182 -17.83 10.08 4.51
CA ASN A 182 -18.99 10.72 5.14
C ASN A 182 -18.66 11.91 6.07
N GLY A 183 -17.58 12.65 5.78
CA GLY A 183 -17.12 13.79 6.59
C GLY A 183 -16.27 13.40 7.80
N GLU A 184 -15.89 12.13 7.92
CA GLU A 184 -14.99 11.61 8.95
C GLU A 184 -13.62 11.28 8.35
N THR A 185 -12.57 11.88 8.91
CA THR A 185 -11.18 11.64 8.51
C THR A 185 -10.62 10.41 9.22
N PHE A 186 -9.99 9.51 8.46
CA PHE A 186 -9.43 8.26 8.99
C PHE A 186 -7.96 8.43 9.38
N GLY A 187 -7.74 9.13 10.50
CA GLY A 187 -6.42 9.31 11.09
C GLY A 187 -5.82 10.70 10.83
N MET A 188 -4.49 10.77 10.68
CA MET A 188 -3.74 12.02 10.49
C MET A 188 -2.88 12.02 9.22
N PRO A 189 -2.55 13.21 8.66
CA PRO A 189 -1.66 13.31 7.51
C PRO A 189 -0.29 12.71 7.82
N MET A 190 0.35 12.16 6.80
CA MET A 190 1.70 11.61 6.92
C MET A 190 2.72 12.74 7.08
N GLU A 191 3.59 12.63 8.07
CA GLU A 191 4.64 13.62 8.35
C GLU A 191 6.05 13.08 8.18
N ARG A 192 6.28 11.77 8.40
CA ARG A 192 7.62 11.17 8.55
C ARG A 192 7.78 9.92 7.68
N PRO A 193 7.70 10.05 6.34
CA PRO A 193 7.70 8.90 5.42
C PRO A 193 8.92 7.98 5.56
N GLN A 194 10.11 8.50 5.91
CA GLN A 194 11.31 7.66 6.06
C GLN A 194 11.29 6.79 7.33
N GLU A 195 10.62 7.24 8.38
CA GLU A 195 10.69 6.62 9.72
C GLU A 195 9.40 5.85 10.07
N ALA A 196 8.32 6.10 9.34
CA ALA A 196 6.99 5.52 9.62
C ALA A 196 6.92 4.00 9.42
N GLU A 197 6.12 3.33 10.26
CA GLU A 197 5.64 1.97 9.96
C GLU A 197 4.56 2.05 8.87
N VAL A 198 4.61 1.14 7.88
CA VAL A 198 3.69 1.16 6.74
C VAL A 198 3.02 -0.19 6.55
N HIS A 199 1.69 -0.19 6.54
CA HIS A 199 0.88 -1.35 6.24
C HIS A 199 0.20 -1.14 4.91
N LEU A 200 0.52 -1.96 3.93
CA LEU A 200 -0.19 -1.99 2.66
C LEU A 200 -1.27 -3.06 2.71
N ALA A 201 -2.44 -2.73 2.16
CA ALA A 201 -3.55 -3.66 2.08
C ALA A 201 -4.25 -3.63 0.72
N ILE A 202 -4.53 -4.81 0.17
CA ILE A 202 -5.43 -4.98 -0.96
C ILE A 202 -6.80 -5.39 -0.44
N ALA A 203 -7.82 -4.56 -0.72
CA ALA A 203 -9.20 -4.85 -0.39
C ALA A 203 -9.97 -5.34 -1.63
N PRO A 204 -10.66 -6.48 -1.57
CA PRO A 204 -11.53 -6.94 -2.65
C PRO A 204 -12.89 -6.21 -2.62
N HIS A 205 -13.46 -5.94 -3.80
CA HIS A 205 -14.78 -5.30 -3.93
C HIS A 205 -15.85 -6.21 -4.56
N GLY A 206 -15.47 -7.41 -4.99
CA GLY A 206 -16.36 -8.32 -5.70
C GLY A 206 -16.58 -7.93 -7.17
N ALA A 207 -17.67 -8.41 -7.75
CA ALA A 207 -17.98 -8.24 -9.17
C ALA A 207 -17.97 -6.76 -9.56
N PHE A 208 -17.22 -6.44 -10.62
CA PHE A 208 -17.13 -5.08 -11.12
C PHE A 208 -18.42 -4.69 -11.86
N ASN A 209 -19.06 -3.64 -11.37
CA ASN A 209 -20.15 -2.96 -12.05
C ASN A 209 -19.73 -1.53 -12.41
N PRO A 210 -19.70 -1.15 -13.71
CA PRO A 210 -19.37 0.21 -14.12
C PRO A 210 -20.27 1.30 -13.54
N ASP A 211 -21.50 0.98 -13.16
CA ASP A 211 -22.44 1.94 -12.57
C ASP A 211 -22.07 2.33 -11.12
N MET A 212 -21.13 1.60 -10.51
CA MET A 212 -20.57 1.86 -9.17
C MET A 212 -19.33 2.77 -9.22
N MET A 213 -19.02 3.35 -10.38
CA MET A 213 -17.88 4.24 -10.55
C MET A 213 -18.24 5.70 -10.19
N PRO A 214 -17.33 6.44 -9.54
CA PRO A 214 -15.97 6.03 -9.17
C PRO A 214 -15.84 5.26 -7.85
N GLU A 215 -16.92 5.16 -7.06
CA GLU A 215 -16.91 4.73 -5.66
C GLU A 215 -16.25 3.35 -5.44
N ILE A 216 -16.51 2.37 -6.31
CA ILE A 216 -15.93 1.02 -6.22
C ILE A 216 -14.39 0.99 -6.28
N LEU A 217 -13.72 2.05 -6.78
CA LEU A 217 -12.26 2.11 -6.85
C LEU A 217 -11.64 3.08 -5.84
N THR A 218 -12.44 3.75 -5.02
CA THR A 218 -11.97 4.78 -4.08
C THR A 218 -12.43 4.55 -2.65
N THR A 219 -13.31 3.58 -2.43
CA THR A 219 -13.91 3.31 -1.11
C THR A 219 -13.30 2.06 -0.49
N ARG A 220 -13.22 2.02 0.83
CA ARG A 220 -12.73 0.84 1.55
C ARG A 220 -13.83 -0.21 1.67
N THR A 221 -13.47 -1.50 1.73
CA THR A 221 -14.45 -2.58 1.87
C THR A 221 -14.14 -3.54 3.01
N GLY A 222 -15.19 -3.92 3.74
CA GLY A 222 -15.14 -4.92 4.80
C GLY A 222 -14.12 -4.64 5.92
N PRO A 223 -13.89 -5.61 6.80
CA PRO A 223 -12.87 -5.52 7.84
C PRO A 223 -11.46 -5.90 7.30
N PRO A 224 -10.38 -5.57 8.02
CA PRO A 224 -9.01 -5.90 7.59
C PRO A 224 -8.69 -7.40 7.46
N ASP A 225 -9.49 -8.27 8.09
CA ASP A 225 -9.31 -9.73 8.09
C ASP A 225 -9.50 -10.36 6.71
N ILE A 226 -10.22 -9.68 5.81
CA ILE A 226 -10.43 -10.11 4.42
C ILE A 226 -9.49 -9.42 3.42
N TRP A 227 -8.44 -8.76 3.88
CA TRP A 227 -7.48 -8.11 2.98
C TRP A 227 -6.25 -8.98 2.77
N TRP A 228 -5.50 -8.68 1.71
CA TRP A 228 -4.12 -9.13 1.56
C TRP A 228 -3.20 -8.04 2.05
N THR A 229 -2.26 -8.36 2.93
CA THR A 229 -1.47 -7.34 3.63
C THR A 229 0.04 -7.56 3.45
N ALA A 230 0.77 -6.46 3.49
CA ALA A 230 2.23 -6.43 3.59
C ALA A 230 2.63 -5.33 4.58
N ILE A 231 3.50 -5.66 5.52
CA ILE A 231 3.91 -4.76 6.61
C ILE A 231 5.39 -4.43 6.46
N PHE A 232 5.72 -3.15 6.56
CA PHE A 232 7.07 -2.60 6.57
C PHE A 232 7.34 -1.97 7.93
N ASP A 233 8.34 -2.51 8.62
CA ASP A 233 8.78 -2.02 9.92
C ASP A 233 9.31 -0.57 9.81
N PRO A 234 9.28 0.21 10.91
CA PRO A 234 9.91 1.52 10.94
C PRO A 234 11.42 1.46 10.69
N GLN A 235 11.98 2.52 10.11
CA GLN A 235 13.43 2.66 9.99
C GLN A 235 14.02 3.27 11.27
N GLU A 236 15.10 2.68 11.78
CA GLU A 236 15.88 3.17 12.93
C GLU A 236 16.87 4.29 12.56
#